data_AF-A0A925ACF9-F1
#
_entry.id   AF-A0A925ACF9-F1
#
_cell.length_a   1.000
_cell.length_b   1.000
_cell.length_c   1.000
_cell.angle_alpha   90.00
_cell.angle_beta   90.00
_cell.angle_gamma   90.00
#
_symmetry.space_group_name_H-M   'P 1'
#
loop_
_entity.id
_entity.type
_entity.pdbx_description
1 polymer ?
#
loop_
_entity_poly.entity_id
_entity_poly.type
_entity_poly.pdbx_seq_one_letter_code
_entity_poly.pdbx_strand_id
1 'polypeptide(L)'
;MPNILTQTFTSSICQRVVLLSGLALGATLLAASGLVMGVASEETNEFGTAETGTGFSVEHPSRQPAQADELVGWYARYRPSKAGVDKEVKTHAPYAAMALEPGQSVHPSIPADSLEAIYTCDINIESAGKYRFGAEVEGGSLQIAVLGGKMAEPMTLKFGPTPPAGRYTNWIDLSAGTVTLQYTFQRNGPVKTRLRAMWEKQGFGSAGFRPEPIPVSSSRVPEKAADAVNAAIGVDRGRVLLSELGCVHCHSVGEKPHTHDGKTVLDPFSPVLHRAAPLLEEVGTRASAQWITNWVTDPSSIKRHAKMPAVFTGADAAKFADSITHFLVSLSPGHTVESVATEPLGLALAQKTYQTLGCVACHGEKPGVEDAPVPLTGLAGKWNPSELSAFLLDPRKARPEGRMPSLNLTRQEADLLATHLVSSWGEAKAPAAPFVVDQNKVQMGKMVFAMKCASCHTLSDGKGGVIQSTSKARSLMDLGSGGCLNANAGGSAPRYDLVESDRAALTSAITAIKKWATGAGAGKAGVLAAAPMDKAHLTIDALSCRNCHVVHGSGGLAPAIDKFFTTLGEADMGEEGRVPPRLNGTGTKLTTSWMHDVFEHAGRARPYMGARMPQFGEENVGMLPEALAQ
;
A
#
# COMPACT_ATOMS: atom_id res chain seq x y z
N MET A 1 -58.73 14.94 14.49
CA MET A 1 -59.26 15.69 15.66
C MET A 1 -58.47 15.27 16.90
N PRO A 2 -58.16 16.21 17.80
CA PRO A 2 -56.84 16.31 18.46
C PRO A 2 -56.92 16.27 20.00
N ASN A 3 -55.75 16.33 20.66
CA ASN A 3 -55.46 17.06 21.93
C ASN A 3 -53.94 16.93 22.17
N ILE A 4 -53.10 17.96 22.03
CA ILE A 4 -52.92 19.24 22.77
C ILE A 4 -52.55 19.02 24.24
N LEU A 5 -51.29 19.36 24.61
CA LEU A 5 -50.99 20.42 25.57
C LEU A 5 -49.47 20.70 25.69
N THR A 6 -49.13 21.92 25.29
CA THR A 6 -47.96 22.74 25.61
C THR A 6 -47.95 23.21 27.06
N GLN A 7 -46.77 23.40 27.68
CA GLN A 7 -46.58 24.43 28.69
C GLN A 7 -45.22 25.13 28.57
N THR A 8 -45.33 26.44 28.41
CA THR A 8 -44.34 27.51 28.51
C THR A 8 -44.11 27.92 29.96
N PHE A 9 -42.90 28.36 30.31
CA PHE A 9 -42.69 29.26 31.46
C PHE A 9 -41.95 30.52 31.01
N THR A 10 -42.57 31.65 31.33
CA THR A 10 -42.12 33.03 31.18
C THR A 10 -41.57 33.55 32.51
N SER A 11 -40.53 34.38 32.48
CA SER A 11 -40.48 35.57 33.34
C SER A 11 -39.60 36.67 32.74
N SER A 12 -40.05 37.89 32.94
CA SER A 12 -39.72 39.15 32.26
C SER A 12 -38.91 40.09 33.21
N ILE A 13 -38.60 41.30 32.70
CA ILE A 13 -38.34 42.59 33.40
C ILE A 13 -36.83 42.88 33.63
N CYS A 14 -36.19 44.01 33.26
CA CYS A 14 -36.55 45.38 32.81
C CYS A 14 -35.35 46.04 32.05
N GLN A 15 -35.54 46.74 30.91
CA GLN A 15 -35.49 48.23 30.68
C GLN A 15 -34.20 48.99 31.11
N ARG A 16 -33.57 49.91 30.35
CA ARG A 16 -34.01 51.07 29.51
C ARG A 16 -32.96 51.35 28.37
N VAL A 17 -33.28 51.68 27.09
CA VAL A 17 -33.78 52.93 26.42
C VAL A 17 -32.83 54.15 26.60
N VAL A 18 -32.22 54.80 25.58
CA VAL A 18 -32.69 55.88 24.64
C VAL A 18 -31.49 56.25 23.72
N LEU A 19 -31.55 56.11 22.37
CA LEU A 19 -31.73 57.15 21.29
C LEU A 19 -30.61 58.24 21.20
N LEU A 20 -30.18 58.82 20.06
CA LEU A 20 -30.83 59.14 18.78
C LEU A 20 -29.81 59.71 17.75
N SER A 21 -30.09 59.51 16.44
CA SER A 21 -29.85 60.40 15.26
C SER A 21 -28.43 60.89 14.87
N GLY A 22 -28.05 61.04 13.59
CA GLY A 22 -28.74 60.93 12.30
C GLY A 22 -28.13 61.87 11.24
N LEU A 23 -28.33 61.51 9.95
CA LEU A 23 -28.25 62.31 8.70
C LEU A 23 -26.86 62.78 8.18
N ALA A 24 -26.60 63.02 6.89
CA ALA A 24 -27.05 62.54 5.56
C ALA A 24 -26.32 63.39 4.46
N LEU A 25 -26.40 62.90 3.21
CA LEU A 25 -26.25 63.58 1.91
C LEU A 25 -24.87 63.99 1.34
N GLY A 26 -24.70 63.72 0.03
CA GLY A 26 -23.87 64.52 -0.88
C GLY A 26 -23.22 63.76 -2.04
N ALA A 27 -23.87 63.72 -3.21
CA ALA A 27 -23.29 63.27 -4.49
C ALA A 27 -22.42 64.37 -5.13
N THR A 28 -21.51 64.02 -6.07
CA THR A 28 -21.38 64.59 -7.45
C THR A 28 -20.07 64.14 -8.15
N LEU A 29 -20.27 63.55 -9.34
CA LEU A 29 -19.50 63.43 -10.61
C LEU A 29 -18.10 64.05 -10.87
N LEU A 30 -17.44 63.39 -11.86
CA LEU A 30 -16.53 63.85 -12.94
C LEU A 30 -15.01 63.52 -12.87
N ALA A 31 -14.65 62.48 -13.63
CA ALA A 31 -13.75 62.48 -14.80
C ALA A 31 -12.20 62.72 -14.72
N ALA A 32 -11.52 61.80 -15.41
CA ALA A 32 -10.41 61.96 -16.35
C ALA A 32 -8.94 61.90 -15.86
N SER A 33 -8.31 60.78 -16.22
CA SER A 33 -7.11 60.63 -17.06
C SER A 33 -5.85 61.45 -16.77
N GLY A 34 -4.72 60.76 -16.55
CA GLY A 34 -3.39 61.37 -16.59
C GLY A 34 -2.26 60.38 -16.30
N LEU A 35 -1.85 59.66 -17.34
CA LEU A 35 -0.64 58.84 -17.44
C LEU A 35 0.62 59.75 -17.44
N VAL A 36 1.75 59.27 -16.89
CA VAL A 36 3.14 59.32 -17.43
C VAL A 36 4.21 59.38 -16.31
N MET A 37 4.89 58.23 -16.18
CA MET A 37 6.32 57.95 -15.92
C MET A 37 7.26 59.12 -15.56
N GLY A 38 7.95 59.06 -14.42
CA GLY A 38 9.32 58.50 -14.26
C GLY A 38 10.24 59.60 -13.72
N VAL A 39 11.33 59.43 -12.96
CA VAL A 39 12.22 58.32 -12.59
C VAL A 39 13.08 58.83 -11.40
N ALA A 40 13.49 57.94 -10.48
CA ALA A 40 14.62 58.05 -9.51
C ALA A 40 14.53 59.16 -8.44
N SER A 41 14.94 59.01 -7.17
CA SER A 41 15.80 58.06 -6.44
C SER A 41 15.55 58.22 -4.93
N GLU A 42 16.16 57.32 -4.14
CA GLU A 42 16.47 57.39 -2.69
C GLU A 42 15.66 56.48 -1.75
N GLU A 43 16.39 55.48 -1.26
CA GLU A 43 16.44 54.96 0.12
C GLU A 43 15.11 54.76 0.86
N THR A 44 14.68 53.49 0.95
CA THR A 44 13.80 53.05 2.03
C THR A 44 14.39 51.83 2.71
N ASN A 45 14.48 51.95 4.03
CA ASN A 45 14.89 50.93 4.96
C ASN A 45 13.72 49.96 5.22
N GLU A 46 14.03 48.66 5.08
CA GLU A 46 13.49 47.49 5.78
C GLU A 46 12.01 47.49 6.22
N PHE A 47 11.18 46.69 5.54
CA PHE A 47 10.45 45.55 6.12
C PHE A 47 9.95 44.65 4.96
N GLY A 48 10.53 43.45 4.88
CA GLY A 48 10.49 42.55 3.72
C GLY A 48 9.10 42.02 3.34
N THR A 49 8.92 41.91 2.02
CA THR A 49 7.80 41.26 1.35
C THR A 49 8.12 39.80 1.03
N ALA A 50 7.05 39.01 1.00
CA ALA A 50 6.84 37.85 0.14
C ALA A 50 7.97 36.79 0.03
N GLU A 51 7.85 35.73 0.81
CA GLU A 51 8.25 34.41 0.31
C GLU A 51 7.08 33.76 -0.42
N THR A 52 7.36 33.48 -1.69
CA THR A 52 6.62 32.60 -2.60
C THR A 52 6.20 31.30 -1.90
N GLY A 53 4.90 31.04 -1.87
CA GLY A 53 4.35 29.79 -1.39
C GLY A 53 4.98 28.61 -2.13
N THR A 54 5.66 27.76 -1.38
CA THR A 54 6.15 26.47 -1.83
C THR A 54 4.96 25.60 -2.21
N GLY A 55 4.74 25.45 -3.52
CA GLY A 55 3.90 24.40 -4.06
C GLY A 55 4.48 23.06 -3.64
N PHE A 56 3.82 22.37 -2.71
CA PHE A 56 4.13 20.99 -2.37
C PHE A 56 3.76 20.11 -3.56
N SER A 57 4.74 19.87 -4.44
CA SER A 57 4.69 18.79 -5.40
C SER A 57 4.62 17.47 -4.64
N VAL A 58 3.52 16.74 -4.74
CA VAL A 58 3.52 15.31 -4.45
C VAL A 58 4.17 14.62 -5.65
N GLU A 59 5.49 14.76 -5.74
CA GLU A 59 6.29 13.60 -6.08
C GLU A 59 5.87 12.52 -5.08
N HIS A 60 5.61 11.28 -5.52
CA HIS A 60 5.86 10.17 -4.60
C HIS A 60 7.28 10.42 -4.12
N PRO A 61 7.51 10.83 -2.84
CA PRO A 61 8.82 11.30 -2.46
C PRO A 61 9.74 10.17 -2.86
N SER A 62 10.70 10.48 -3.75
CA SER A 62 11.80 9.57 -3.99
C SER A 62 12.30 9.27 -2.59
N ARG A 63 11.99 8.07 -2.07
CA ARG A 63 12.32 7.76 -0.70
C ARG A 63 13.83 7.70 -0.76
N GLN A 64 14.48 8.78 -0.32
CA GLN A 64 15.92 8.81 -0.25
C GLN A 64 16.34 7.57 0.55
N PRO A 65 17.46 6.92 0.18
CA PRO A 65 17.97 5.82 0.96
C PRO A 65 17.97 6.21 2.44
N ALA A 66 17.32 5.41 3.27
CA ALA A 66 17.23 5.73 4.69
C ALA A 66 18.64 5.70 5.29
N GLN A 67 18.92 6.64 6.19
CA GLN A 67 20.19 6.62 6.90
C GLN A 67 20.22 5.39 7.84
N ALA A 68 21.43 4.94 8.20
CA ALA A 68 21.59 3.71 8.97
C ALA A 68 20.85 3.72 10.31
N ASP A 69 20.81 4.87 10.98
CA ASP A 69 20.13 5.10 12.25
C ASP A 69 18.60 5.09 12.14
N GLU A 70 18.06 5.35 10.94
CA GLU A 70 16.64 5.24 10.61
C GLU A 70 16.21 3.80 10.27
N LEU A 71 17.15 2.94 9.88
CA LEU A 71 16.90 1.54 9.53
C LEU A 71 16.78 0.67 10.79
N VAL A 72 15.58 0.61 11.35
CA VAL A 72 15.23 -0.34 12.43
C VAL A 72 15.26 -1.80 11.95
N GLY A 73 15.62 -2.72 12.84
CA GLY A 73 15.62 -4.16 12.56
C GLY A 73 17.01 -4.74 12.30
N TRP A 74 17.06 -5.72 11.40
CA TRP A 74 18.22 -6.59 11.18
C TRP A 74 18.63 -6.60 9.71
N TYR A 75 19.94 -6.66 9.48
CA TYR A 75 20.50 -7.08 8.21
C TYR A 75 20.48 -8.60 8.13
N ALA A 76 19.68 -9.16 7.22
CA ALA A 76 19.55 -10.59 7.03
C ALA A 76 20.29 -11.03 5.76
N ARG A 77 21.04 -12.13 5.87
CA ARG A 77 21.67 -12.82 4.76
C ARG A 77 21.22 -14.26 4.73
N TYR A 78 20.78 -14.73 3.57
CA TYR A 78 20.34 -16.11 3.37
C TYR A 78 21.19 -16.76 2.30
N ARG A 79 21.67 -17.98 2.55
CA ARG A 79 22.41 -18.77 1.57
C ARG A 79 22.13 -20.26 1.70
N PRO A 80 22.30 -21.06 0.63
CA PRO A 80 22.26 -22.50 0.73
C PRO A 80 23.37 -23.03 1.65
N SER A 81 23.03 -23.91 2.60
CA SER A 81 24.00 -24.55 3.50
C SER A 81 24.91 -25.57 2.80
N LYS A 82 24.50 -26.13 1.64
CA LYS A 82 25.30 -27.09 0.87
C LYS A 82 26.38 -26.39 0.04
N ALA A 83 27.63 -26.83 0.16
CA ALA A 83 28.79 -26.26 -0.54
C ALA A 83 28.64 -26.31 -2.08
N GLY A 84 29.12 -25.27 -2.77
CA GLY A 84 29.16 -25.19 -4.25
C GLY A 84 28.11 -24.28 -4.90
N VAL A 85 27.20 -23.69 -4.12
CA VAL A 85 26.22 -22.71 -4.61
C VAL A 85 26.48 -21.36 -3.92
N ASP A 86 27.31 -20.51 -4.53
CA ASP A 86 27.52 -19.14 -4.07
C ASP A 86 26.31 -18.25 -4.41
N LYS A 87 25.22 -18.48 -3.67
CA LYS A 87 23.99 -17.70 -3.74
C LYS A 87 23.69 -17.12 -2.37
N GLU A 88 24.17 -15.91 -2.14
CA GLU A 88 23.74 -15.11 -0.99
C GLU A 88 22.65 -14.11 -1.41
N VAL A 89 21.57 -14.08 -0.64
CA VAL A 89 20.54 -13.04 -0.66
C VAL A 89 20.78 -12.13 0.53
N LYS A 90 20.83 -10.82 0.27
CA LYS A 90 20.95 -9.78 1.27
C LYS A 90 19.61 -9.08 1.36
N THR A 91 19.05 -8.96 2.57
CA THR A 91 17.73 -8.35 2.76
C THR A 91 17.57 -7.66 4.11
N HIS A 92 16.48 -6.94 4.25
CA HIS A 92 15.99 -6.38 5.51
C HIS A 92 15.12 -7.41 6.23
N ALA A 93 15.31 -7.56 7.53
CA ALA A 93 14.38 -8.32 8.37
C ALA A 93 13.98 -7.50 9.60
N PRO A 94 12.69 -7.40 9.92
CA PRO A 94 12.26 -6.69 11.13
C PRO A 94 12.73 -7.40 12.40
N TYR A 95 12.83 -8.73 12.37
CA TYR A 95 13.29 -9.56 13.47
C TYR A 95 14.27 -10.62 12.96
N ALA A 96 15.18 -11.05 13.82
CA ALA A 96 15.85 -12.33 13.68
C ALA A 96 14.90 -13.47 14.07
N ALA A 97 13.88 -13.69 13.22
CA ALA A 97 12.85 -14.70 13.45
C ALA A 97 12.40 -15.35 12.13
N MET A 98 11.93 -16.59 12.20
CA MET A 98 11.26 -17.32 11.12
C MET A 98 10.42 -18.46 11.69
N ALA A 99 9.35 -18.84 11.00
CA ALA A 99 8.65 -20.09 11.16
C ALA A 99 8.35 -20.67 9.77
N LEU A 100 8.89 -21.86 9.51
CA LEU A 100 8.82 -22.51 8.20
C LEU A 100 8.31 -23.94 8.37
N GLU A 101 7.31 -24.29 7.58
CA GLU A 101 6.89 -25.67 7.40
C GLU A 101 7.84 -26.42 6.45
N PRO A 102 7.79 -27.76 6.39
CA PRO A 102 8.51 -28.54 5.38
C PRO A 102 8.24 -28.01 3.97
N GLY A 103 9.30 -27.86 3.16
CA GLY A 103 9.18 -27.36 1.78
C GLY A 103 9.09 -25.83 1.62
N GLN A 104 9.03 -25.08 2.72
CA GLN A 104 9.07 -23.60 2.70
C GLN A 104 10.48 -23.05 2.90
N SER A 105 10.70 -21.80 2.52
CA SER A 105 11.96 -21.07 2.69
C SER A 105 11.70 -19.63 3.15
N VAL A 106 12.75 -18.94 3.62
CA VAL A 106 12.66 -17.51 3.99
C VAL A 106 12.64 -16.58 2.77
N HIS A 107 13.11 -17.04 1.62
CA HIS A 107 13.19 -16.25 0.39
C HIS A 107 13.08 -17.15 -0.85
N PRO A 108 12.41 -16.74 -1.94
CA PRO A 108 12.13 -17.61 -3.10
C PRO A 108 13.37 -18.19 -3.77
N SER A 109 14.51 -17.50 -3.71
CA SER A 109 15.75 -17.96 -4.34
C SER A 109 16.58 -18.96 -3.50
N ILE A 110 16.16 -19.22 -2.26
CA ILE A 110 16.86 -20.11 -1.33
C ILE A 110 16.12 -21.45 -1.26
N PRO A 111 16.77 -22.59 -1.55
CA PRO A 111 16.14 -23.90 -1.47
C PRO A 111 15.56 -24.21 -0.09
N ALA A 112 14.38 -24.81 -0.04
CA ALA A 112 13.71 -25.14 1.22
C ALA A 112 14.46 -26.15 2.08
N ASP A 113 15.23 -27.07 1.48
CA ASP A 113 15.97 -28.12 2.18
C ASP A 113 17.37 -27.69 2.65
N SER A 114 17.81 -26.48 2.30
CA SER A 114 19.18 -26.01 2.48
C SER A 114 19.17 -24.50 2.74
N LEU A 115 19.10 -24.13 4.02
CA LEU A 115 19.04 -22.74 4.48
C LEU A 115 20.05 -22.49 5.60
N GLU A 116 20.97 -21.57 5.36
CA GLU A 116 21.69 -20.83 6.38
C GLU A 116 21.19 -19.39 6.41
N ALA A 117 20.75 -18.93 7.59
CA ALA A 117 20.24 -17.59 7.82
C ALA A 117 21.14 -16.85 8.82
N ILE A 118 21.65 -15.69 8.41
CA ILE A 118 22.56 -14.85 9.19
C ILE A 118 21.87 -13.52 9.43
N TYR A 119 21.52 -13.22 10.68
CA TYR A 119 20.95 -11.95 11.08
C TYR A 119 21.98 -11.14 11.84
N THR A 120 22.17 -9.88 11.48
CA THR A 120 23.08 -8.95 12.17
C THR A 120 22.35 -7.65 12.50
N CYS A 121 22.43 -7.19 13.74
CA CYS A 121 21.93 -5.88 14.15
C CYS A 121 22.82 -5.23 15.21
N ASP A 122 22.75 -3.91 15.29
CA ASP A 122 23.26 -3.13 16.41
C ASP A 122 22.13 -2.93 17.43
N ILE A 123 22.43 -3.14 18.71
CA ILE A 123 21.50 -2.91 19.82
C ILE A 123 22.09 -1.86 20.73
N ASN A 124 21.29 -0.86 21.08
CA ASN A 124 21.65 0.11 22.10
C ASN A 124 21.31 -0.45 23.49
N ILE A 125 22.35 -0.73 24.29
CA ILE A 125 22.22 -1.07 25.70
C ILE A 125 22.00 0.23 26.48
N GLU A 126 20.75 0.49 26.86
CA GLU A 126 20.36 1.75 27.52
C GLU A 126 20.98 1.90 28.92
N SER A 127 21.16 0.79 29.62
CA SER A 127 21.71 0.78 30.98
C SER A 127 22.65 -0.40 31.18
N ALA A 128 23.77 -0.13 31.85
CA ALA A 128 24.71 -1.19 32.22
C ALA A 128 24.04 -2.26 33.09
N GLY A 129 24.49 -3.50 32.95
CA GLY A 129 23.94 -4.62 33.72
C GLY A 129 24.29 -5.98 33.14
N LYS A 130 23.73 -7.02 33.74
CA LYS A 130 23.89 -8.41 33.29
C LYS A 130 22.81 -8.77 32.29
N TYR A 131 23.22 -9.06 31.07
CA TYR A 131 22.33 -9.46 29.98
C TYR A 131 22.61 -10.90 29.57
N ARG A 132 21.61 -11.59 29.04
CA ARG A 132 21.83 -12.80 28.26
C ARG A 132 21.00 -12.75 27.00
N PHE A 133 21.57 -13.28 25.93
CA PHE A 133 20.90 -13.38 24.63
C PHE A 133 20.49 -14.84 24.41
N GLY A 134 19.55 -15.08 23.53
CA GLY A 134 19.07 -16.43 23.33
C GLY A 134 18.16 -16.54 22.13
N ALA A 135 17.60 -17.72 21.93
CA ALA A 135 16.55 -17.90 20.94
C ALA A 135 15.62 -19.04 21.29
N GLU A 136 14.37 -18.94 20.83
CA GLU A 136 13.54 -20.11 20.57
C GLU A 136 14.03 -20.73 19.25
N VAL A 137 14.45 -21.99 19.28
CA VAL A 137 15.04 -22.67 18.11
C VAL A 137 14.43 -24.05 17.95
N GLU A 138 14.04 -24.38 16.72
CA GLU A 138 13.55 -25.69 16.30
C GLU A 138 14.06 -25.99 14.88
N GLY A 139 14.37 -27.27 14.59
CA GLY A 139 14.67 -27.70 13.22
C GLY A 139 16.06 -27.35 12.68
N GLY A 140 17.00 -26.93 13.54
CA GLY A 140 18.34 -26.54 13.11
C GLY A 140 19.35 -26.37 14.23
N SER A 141 20.49 -25.79 13.89
CA SER A 141 21.53 -25.35 14.82
C SER A 141 21.68 -23.84 14.76
N LEU A 142 22.07 -23.22 15.88
CA LEU A 142 22.24 -21.78 15.99
C LEU A 142 23.64 -21.47 16.52
N GLN A 143 24.23 -20.40 16.00
CA GLN A 143 25.38 -19.73 16.58
C GLN A 143 25.02 -18.27 16.89
N ILE A 144 25.31 -17.81 18.10
CA ILE A 144 25.17 -16.40 18.49
C ILE A 144 26.56 -15.82 18.71
N ALA A 145 26.81 -14.64 18.13
CA ALA A 145 27.97 -13.82 18.40
C ALA A 145 27.54 -12.46 18.97
N VAL A 146 28.18 -12.03 20.04
CA VAL A 146 28.04 -10.69 20.64
C VAL A 146 29.36 -9.94 20.45
N LEU A 147 29.30 -8.73 19.89
CA LEU A 147 30.46 -7.90 19.56
C LEU A 147 30.26 -6.50 20.17
N GLY A 148 31.31 -5.86 20.70
CA GLY A 148 31.30 -4.42 21.06
C GLY A 148 31.62 -4.06 22.52
N GLY A 149 31.83 -2.75 22.73
CA GLY A 149 31.93 -2.05 24.03
C GLY A 149 32.71 -2.75 25.15
N LYS A 150 34.05 -2.61 25.18
CA LYS A 150 35.01 -3.24 26.12
C LYS A 150 35.23 -4.75 25.99
N MET A 151 34.45 -5.48 25.19
CA MET A 151 34.77 -6.89 24.90
C MET A 151 35.95 -6.96 23.91
N ALA A 152 37.04 -7.61 24.34
CA ALA A 152 38.26 -7.73 23.52
C ALA A 152 38.12 -8.69 22.33
N GLU A 153 37.19 -9.65 22.36
CA GLU A 153 37.01 -10.66 21.33
C GLU A 153 35.52 -11.07 21.16
N PRO A 154 35.12 -11.60 19.98
CA PRO A 154 33.77 -12.13 19.75
C PRO A 154 33.44 -13.30 20.69
N MET A 155 32.35 -13.19 21.45
CA MET A 155 31.83 -14.35 22.18
C MET A 155 30.94 -15.17 21.25
N THR A 156 31.42 -16.35 20.81
CA THR A 156 30.66 -17.28 19.98
C THR A 156 30.09 -18.43 20.80
N LEU A 157 28.79 -18.69 20.64
CA LEU A 157 28.09 -19.77 21.33
C LEU A 157 27.33 -20.64 20.32
N LYS A 158 27.49 -21.96 20.39
CA LYS A 158 26.87 -22.94 19.47
C LYS A 158 25.81 -23.76 20.18
N PHE A 159 24.66 -23.95 19.53
CA PHE A 159 23.53 -24.74 20.02
C PHE A 159 23.32 -25.97 19.13
N GLY A 160 23.18 -27.16 19.74
CA GLY A 160 22.90 -28.42 19.04
C GLY A 160 21.41 -28.67 18.76
N PRO A 161 21.06 -29.71 17.97
CA PRO A 161 19.68 -30.02 17.61
C PRO A 161 18.93 -30.63 18.80
N THR A 162 17.97 -29.92 19.41
CA THR A 162 17.08 -30.46 20.47
C THR A 162 15.82 -29.57 20.62
N PRO A 163 14.70 -30.06 21.21
CA PRO A 163 13.33 -29.52 21.07
C PRO A 163 13.12 -28.08 21.59
N PRO A 164 11.97 -27.43 21.27
CA PRO A 164 11.74 -25.99 21.36
C PRO A 164 11.64 -25.50 22.81
N ALA A 165 12.78 -25.18 23.40
CA ALA A 165 12.88 -24.39 24.61
C ALA A 165 13.83 -23.23 24.35
N GLY A 166 13.57 -22.07 24.98
CA GLY A 166 14.46 -20.92 24.90
C GLY A 166 15.88 -21.33 25.33
N ARG A 167 16.83 -21.18 24.40
CA ARG A 167 18.26 -21.41 24.64
C ARG A 167 18.90 -20.06 24.89
N TYR A 168 19.55 -19.88 26.04
CA TYR A 168 20.17 -18.61 26.40
C TYR A 168 21.67 -18.76 26.62
N THR A 169 22.40 -17.67 26.39
CA THR A 169 23.80 -17.51 26.77
C THR A 169 23.94 -17.52 28.30
N ASN A 170 25.18 -17.65 28.77
CA ASN A 170 25.51 -17.21 30.12
C ASN A 170 25.21 -15.71 30.27
N TRP A 171 25.06 -15.25 31.52
CA TRP A 171 24.99 -13.83 31.81
C TRP A 171 26.30 -13.13 31.42
N ILE A 172 26.19 -11.98 30.77
CA ILE A 172 27.28 -11.15 30.26
C ILE A 172 27.11 -9.76 30.87
N ASP A 173 28.16 -9.25 31.51
CA ASP A 173 28.20 -7.87 32.00
C ASP A 173 28.41 -6.91 30.81
N LEU A 174 27.38 -6.12 30.49
CA LEU A 174 27.44 -5.11 29.43
C LEU A 174 27.43 -3.71 30.03
N SER A 175 28.26 -2.82 29.47
CA SER A 175 28.17 -1.38 29.71
C SER A 175 27.06 -0.76 28.86
N ALA A 176 26.59 0.44 29.23
CA ALA A 176 25.72 1.20 28.34
C ALA A 176 26.45 1.54 27.03
N GLY A 177 25.72 1.52 25.92
CA GLY A 177 26.25 1.74 24.57
C GLY A 177 25.88 0.64 23.58
N THR A 178 26.46 0.71 22.39
CA THR A 178 26.09 -0.18 21.28
C THR A 178 26.83 -1.52 21.32
N VAL A 179 26.07 -2.60 21.15
CA VAL A 179 26.58 -3.96 20.91
C VAL A 179 26.03 -4.49 19.58
N THR A 180 26.86 -5.14 18.78
CA THR A 180 26.43 -5.83 17.56
C THR A 180 26.15 -7.29 17.87
N LEU A 181 24.96 -7.76 17.50
CA LEU A 181 24.59 -9.16 17.58
C LEU A 181 24.64 -9.80 16.20
N GLN A 182 25.10 -11.05 16.13
CA GLN A 182 24.96 -11.89 14.94
C GLN A 182 24.38 -13.26 15.32
N TYR A 183 23.28 -13.63 14.67
CA TYR A 183 22.65 -14.95 14.78
C TYR A 183 22.88 -15.69 13.47
N THR A 184 23.53 -16.85 13.50
CA THR A 184 23.80 -17.71 12.34
C THR A 184 23.08 -19.04 12.55
N PHE A 185 21.96 -19.23 11.87
CA PHE A 185 21.11 -20.41 11.96
C PHE A 185 21.33 -21.32 10.74
N GLN A 186 21.49 -22.63 10.94
CA GLN A 186 21.54 -23.62 9.87
C GLN A 186 20.39 -24.62 10.02
N ARG A 187 19.58 -24.78 8.98
CA ARG A 187 18.45 -25.71 8.94
C ARG A 187 18.92 -27.16 8.73
N ASN A 188 18.38 -28.09 9.49
CA ASN A 188 18.73 -29.52 9.40
C ASN A 188 17.83 -30.28 8.41
N GLY A 189 17.90 -29.93 7.13
CA GLY A 189 17.07 -30.50 6.07
C GLY A 189 15.66 -29.87 5.99
N PRO A 190 14.71 -30.51 5.28
CA PRO A 190 13.37 -29.95 5.04
C PRO A 190 12.42 -30.18 6.22
N VAL A 191 12.89 -29.94 7.45
CA VAL A 191 12.12 -30.11 8.69
C VAL A 191 11.40 -28.83 9.07
N LYS A 192 10.32 -28.93 9.85
CA LYS A 192 9.72 -27.74 10.49
C LYS A 192 10.79 -26.95 11.22
N THR A 193 10.78 -25.64 11.09
CA THR A 193 11.85 -24.77 11.58
C THR A 193 11.26 -23.54 12.24
N ARG A 194 11.81 -23.19 13.41
CA ARG A 194 11.48 -21.96 14.12
C ARG A 194 12.75 -21.32 14.64
N LEU A 195 12.87 -20.01 14.45
CA LEU A 195 13.88 -19.17 15.07
C LEU A 195 13.18 -17.93 15.62
N ARG A 196 13.56 -17.51 16.83
CA ARG A 196 13.19 -16.19 17.35
C ARG A 196 14.28 -15.72 18.31
N ALA A 197 14.95 -14.63 17.98
CA ALA A 197 15.94 -14.03 18.86
C ALA A 197 15.29 -13.44 20.12
N MET A 198 15.85 -13.79 21.27
CA MET A 198 15.39 -13.44 22.61
C MET A 198 16.52 -12.74 23.38
N TRP A 199 16.15 -11.92 24.35
CA TRP A 199 17.09 -11.34 25.30
C TRP A 199 16.48 -11.25 26.69
N GLU A 200 17.34 -11.09 27.68
CA GLU A 200 16.94 -10.90 29.07
C GLU A 200 17.95 -10.01 29.77
N LYS A 201 17.46 -9.16 30.69
CA LYS A 201 18.29 -8.39 31.61
C LYS A 201 18.01 -8.83 33.04
N GLN A 202 19.06 -9.19 33.77
CA GLN A 202 18.94 -9.65 35.16
C GLN A 202 18.37 -8.53 36.04
N GLY A 203 17.35 -8.85 36.83
CA GLY A 203 16.73 -7.92 37.77
C GLY A 203 15.22 -8.11 37.85
N PHE A 204 14.57 -7.28 38.67
CA PHE A 204 13.12 -7.21 38.81
C PHE A 204 12.64 -5.78 38.58
N GLY A 205 11.40 -5.62 38.10
CA GLY A 205 10.80 -4.31 37.87
C GLY A 205 11.60 -3.51 36.83
N SER A 206 12.00 -2.28 37.17
CA SER A 206 12.80 -1.42 36.29
C SER A 206 14.28 -1.81 36.18
N ALA A 207 14.78 -2.70 37.05
CA ALA A 207 16.19 -3.09 37.07
C ALA A 207 16.54 -4.15 36.00
N GLY A 208 15.55 -4.92 35.54
CA GLY A 208 15.73 -6.01 34.58
C GLY A 208 14.40 -6.41 33.94
N PHE A 209 14.43 -7.28 32.93
CA PHE A 209 13.24 -7.78 32.26
C PHE A 209 13.35 -9.28 32.04
N ARG A 210 12.20 -9.96 32.05
CA ARG A 210 12.08 -11.40 31.79
C ARG A 210 12.46 -11.72 30.34
N PRO A 211 12.78 -12.98 30.01
CA PRO A 211 13.13 -13.31 28.63
C PRO A 211 12.01 -12.92 27.67
N GLU A 212 12.36 -12.10 26.68
CA GLU A 212 11.43 -11.58 25.68
C GLU A 212 12.08 -11.52 24.29
N PRO A 213 11.31 -11.41 23.19
CA PRO A 213 11.88 -11.20 21.87
C PRO A 213 12.59 -9.85 21.79
N ILE A 214 13.72 -9.79 21.08
CA ILE A 214 14.43 -8.52 20.87
C ILE A 214 13.52 -7.57 20.06
N PRO A 215 13.12 -6.41 20.63
CA PRO A 215 12.15 -5.56 19.98
C PRO A 215 12.78 -4.74 18.85
N VAL A 216 12.02 -4.51 17.78
CA VAL A 216 12.41 -3.66 16.62
C VAL A 216 12.90 -2.27 17.05
N SER A 217 12.35 -1.73 18.13
CA SER A 217 12.73 -0.42 18.67
C SER A 217 14.18 -0.37 19.17
N SER A 218 14.72 -1.51 19.62
CA SER A 218 16.06 -1.62 20.19
C SER A 218 17.10 -2.11 19.17
N SER A 219 16.68 -2.64 18.02
CA SER A 219 17.57 -3.10 16.94
C SER A 219 17.71 -2.06 15.83
N ARG A 220 18.93 -1.88 15.33
CA ARG A 220 19.27 -1.10 14.14
C ARG A 220 20.09 -1.93 13.16
N VAL A 221 19.90 -1.67 11.87
CA VAL A 221 20.78 -2.20 10.83
C VAL A 221 22.18 -1.59 11.03
N PRO A 222 23.25 -2.40 11.05
CA PRO A 222 24.60 -1.85 11.20
C PRO A 222 24.93 -0.91 10.04
N GLU A 223 25.64 0.18 10.32
CA GLU A 223 25.96 1.22 9.33
C GLU A 223 26.56 0.66 8.04
N LYS A 224 27.49 -0.29 8.17
CA LYS A 224 28.16 -0.98 7.05
C LYS A 224 27.22 -1.80 6.16
N ALA A 225 26.00 -2.07 6.60
CA ALA A 225 24.99 -2.83 5.88
C ALA A 225 23.84 -1.96 5.35
N ALA A 226 23.82 -0.66 5.65
CA ALA A 226 22.72 0.24 5.26
C ALA A 226 22.48 0.27 3.75
N ASP A 227 23.54 0.38 2.94
CA ASP A 227 23.43 0.37 1.47
C ASP A 227 22.85 -0.94 0.94
N ALA A 228 23.28 -2.08 1.49
CA ALA A 228 22.80 -3.40 1.09
C ALA A 228 21.31 -3.58 1.44
N VAL A 229 20.90 -3.07 2.60
CA VAL A 229 19.50 -3.09 3.05
C VAL A 229 18.63 -2.16 2.21
N ASN A 230 19.06 -0.92 1.95
CA ASN A 230 18.35 0.01 1.08
C ASN A 230 18.19 -0.54 -0.34
N ALA A 231 19.23 -1.19 -0.88
CA ALA A 231 19.14 -1.85 -2.18
C ALA A 231 18.10 -3.00 -2.18
N ALA A 232 18.04 -3.80 -1.11
CA ALA A 232 17.03 -4.84 -0.97
C ALA A 232 15.61 -4.28 -0.86
N ILE A 233 15.40 -3.21 -0.08
CA ILE A 233 14.13 -2.49 0.00
C ILE A 233 13.71 -1.97 -1.39
N GLY A 234 14.66 -1.47 -2.17
CA GLY A 234 14.43 -1.06 -3.57
C GLY A 234 13.98 -2.20 -4.47
N VAL A 235 14.56 -3.40 -4.31
CA VAL A 235 14.14 -4.63 -5.00
C VAL A 235 12.71 -5.00 -4.62
N ASP A 236 12.37 -5.01 -3.33
CA ASP A 236 11.01 -5.35 -2.87
C ASP A 236 9.98 -4.34 -3.35
N ARG A 237 10.29 -3.04 -3.33
CA ARG A 237 9.45 -2.01 -3.96
C ARG A 237 9.24 -2.31 -5.45
N GLY A 238 10.29 -2.67 -6.19
CA GLY A 238 10.18 -3.03 -7.60
C GLY A 238 9.31 -4.28 -7.84
N ARG A 239 9.37 -5.28 -6.96
CA ARG A 239 8.51 -6.48 -7.00
C ARG A 239 7.05 -6.13 -6.77
N VAL A 240 6.75 -5.24 -5.81
CA VAL A 240 5.39 -4.71 -5.63
C VAL A 240 4.95 -3.95 -6.88
N LEU A 241 5.79 -3.08 -7.47
CA LEU A 241 5.44 -2.35 -8.69
C LEU A 241 5.16 -3.27 -9.89
N LEU A 242 5.92 -4.35 -10.08
CA LEU A 242 5.67 -5.34 -11.15
C LEU A 242 4.27 -5.96 -11.07
N SER A 243 3.80 -6.21 -9.85
CA SER A 243 2.44 -6.68 -9.57
C SER A 243 1.40 -5.58 -9.82
N GLU A 244 1.60 -4.40 -9.24
CA GLU A 244 0.63 -3.31 -9.23
C GLU A 244 0.38 -2.66 -10.58
N LEU A 245 1.40 -2.65 -11.43
CA LEU A 245 1.30 -2.19 -12.81
C LEU A 245 0.89 -3.30 -13.78
N GLY A 246 0.73 -4.54 -13.27
CA GLY A 246 0.32 -5.70 -14.04
C GLY A 246 1.35 -6.15 -15.07
N CYS A 247 2.64 -5.85 -14.90
CA CYS A 247 3.68 -6.18 -15.88
C CYS A 247 3.74 -7.68 -16.18
N VAL A 248 3.50 -8.52 -15.15
CA VAL A 248 3.58 -9.97 -15.23
C VAL A 248 2.45 -10.64 -16.03
N HIS A 249 1.39 -9.92 -16.39
CA HIS A 249 0.32 -10.44 -17.27
C HIS A 249 0.81 -10.66 -18.72
N CYS A 250 1.73 -9.80 -19.16
CA CYS A 250 2.41 -9.93 -20.44
C CYS A 250 3.78 -10.58 -20.28
N HIS A 251 4.54 -10.14 -19.27
CA HIS A 251 5.91 -10.58 -19.00
C HIS A 251 5.93 -11.69 -17.95
N SER A 252 5.58 -12.91 -18.33
CA SER A 252 5.48 -14.02 -17.38
C SER A 252 6.81 -14.31 -16.67
N VAL A 253 6.72 -14.71 -15.41
CA VAL A 253 7.83 -15.19 -14.58
C VAL A 253 7.69 -16.70 -14.45
N GLY A 254 8.14 -17.45 -15.46
CA GLY A 254 7.87 -18.89 -15.57
C GLY A 254 6.57 -19.20 -16.31
N GLU A 255 5.89 -20.30 -15.93
CA GLU A 255 4.58 -20.66 -16.49
C GLU A 255 3.53 -19.62 -16.08
N LYS A 256 2.58 -19.33 -16.98
CA LYS A 256 1.52 -18.35 -16.68
C LYS A 256 0.63 -18.91 -15.56
N PRO A 257 0.15 -18.05 -14.63
CA PRO A 257 -0.91 -18.43 -13.71
C PRO A 257 -2.07 -19.06 -14.49
N HIS A 258 -2.53 -20.21 -14.02
CA HIS A 258 -3.67 -20.92 -14.60
C HIS A 258 -4.83 -20.89 -13.63
N THR A 259 -6.04 -20.79 -14.17
CA THR A 259 -7.27 -20.89 -13.39
C THR A 259 -7.61 -22.36 -13.20
N HIS A 260 -7.88 -22.75 -11.95
CA HIS A 260 -8.49 -24.03 -11.61
C HIS A 260 -9.84 -23.71 -10.98
N ASP A 261 -10.92 -24.29 -11.50
CA ASP A 261 -12.31 -24.05 -11.04
C ASP A 261 -12.71 -22.56 -10.94
N GLY A 262 -12.22 -21.73 -11.86
CA GLY A 262 -12.51 -20.30 -11.89
C GLY A 262 -11.78 -19.46 -10.83
N LYS A 263 -10.87 -20.06 -10.05
CA LYS A 263 -9.99 -19.36 -9.11
C LYS A 263 -8.58 -19.25 -9.68
N THR A 264 -7.98 -18.06 -9.62
CA THR A 264 -6.55 -17.87 -9.89
C THR A 264 -5.75 -18.56 -8.80
N VAL A 265 -5.06 -19.65 -9.11
CA VAL A 265 -4.12 -20.25 -8.16
C VAL A 265 -2.86 -19.39 -8.18
N LEU A 266 -2.63 -18.64 -7.10
CA LEU A 266 -1.39 -17.89 -6.93
C LEU A 266 -0.25 -18.89 -6.82
N ASP A 267 0.68 -18.86 -7.77
CA ASP A 267 1.88 -19.68 -7.72
C ASP A 267 2.66 -19.38 -6.42
N PRO A 268 2.76 -20.33 -5.47
CA PRO A 268 3.48 -20.12 -4.22
C PRO A 268 4.98 -19.91 -4.45
N PHE A 269 5.48 -20.24 -5.64
CA PHE A 269 6.87 -20.07 -6.05
C PHE A 269 7.10 -18.75 -6.78
N SER A 270 6.05 -17.99 -7.15
CA SER A 270 6.20 -16.72 -7.84
C SER A 270 6.88 -15.67 -6.94
N PRO A 271 7.94 -14.99 -7.43
CA PRO A 271 8.60 -13.94 -6.68
C PRO A 271 7.85 -12.59 -6.78
N VAL A 272 6.73 -12.54 -7.50
CA VAL A 272 5.92 -11.34 -7.72
C VAL A 272 4.45 -11.68 -7.41
N LEU A 273 3.76 -10.77 -6.72
CA LEU A 273 2.33 -10.92 -6.46
C LEU A 273 1.54 -10.81 -7.78
N HIS A 274 0.45 -11.55 -7.92
CA HIS A 274 -0.47 -11.37 -9.03
C HIS A 274 -1.53 -10.32 -8.68
N ARG A 275 -2.04 -9.58 -9.68
CA ARG A 275 -3.10 -8.61 -9.47
C ARG A 275 -3.99 -8.40 -10.71
N ALA A 276 -5.19 -8.96 -10.70
CA ALA A 276 -6.16 -8.79 -11.78
C ALA A 276 -6.63 -7.32 -11.94
N ALA A 277 -6.89 -6.93 -13.19
CA ALA A 277 -7.48 -5.64 -13.49
C ALA A 277 -9.00 -5.62 -13.18
N PRO A 278 -9.63 -4.44 -13.09
CA PRO A 278 -11.08 -4.33 -12.87
C PRO A 278 -11.92 -5.07 -13.91
N LEU A 279 -13.05 -5.62 -13.45
CA LEU A 279 -14.07 -6.17 -14.34
C LEU A 279 -14.77 -5.07 -15.13
N LEU A 280 -15.11 -5.36 -16.37
CA LEU A 280 -15.56 -4.37 -17.37
C LEU A 280 -16.97 -4.63 -17.90
N GLU A 281 -17.58 -5.77 -17.57
CA GLU A 281 -18.90 -6.21 -18.01
C GLU A 281 -19.98 -5.14 -17.75
N GLU A 282 -19.90 -4.48 -16.59
CA GLU A 282 -20.87 -3.47 -16.14
C GLU A 282 -20.28 -2.05 -16.17
N VAL A 283 -19.19 -1.80 -16.91
CA VAL A 283 -18.54 -0.48 -16.88
C VAL A 283 -19.45 0.64 -17.37
N GLY A 284 -20.38 0.33 -18.28
CA GLY A 284 -21.32 1.28 -18.85
C GLY A 284 -22.50 1.64 -17.94
N THR A 285 -22.72 0.95 -16.81
CA THR A 285 -23.72 1.40 -15.81
C THR A 285 -23.14 2.59 -15.02
N ARG A 286 -21.90 2.45 -14.58
CA ARG A 286 -21.22 3.44 -13.73
C ARG A 286 -20.60 4.60 -14.50
N ALA A 287 -19.99 4.38 -15.66
CA ALA A 287 -19.20 5.39 -16.35
C ALA A 287 -19.85 5.87 -17.66
N SER A 288 -19.80 7.17 -17.89
CA SER A 288 -20.23 7.78 -19.16
C SER A 288 -19.31 7.36 -20.31
N ALA A 289 -19.85 7.27 -21.52
CA ALA A 289 -19.08 6.98 -22.73
C ALA A 289 -17.93 7.98 -22.94
N GLN A 290 -18.15 9.27 -22.65
CA GLN A 290 -17.12 10.30 -22.73
C GLN A 290 -15.97 10.02 -21.76
N TRP A 291 -16.28 9.65 -20.52
CA TRP A 291 -15.25 9.32 -19.53
C TRP A 291 -14.46 8.07 -19.96
N ILE A 292 -15.15 7.03 -20.46
CA ILE A 292 -14.49 5.81 -20.97
C ILE A 292 -13.54 6.16 -22.11
N THR A 293 -13.96 6.95 -23.10
CA THR A 293 -13.11 7.37 -24.22
C THR A 293 -11.87 8.13 -23.73
N ASN A 294 -12.04 9.09 -22.81
CA ASN A 294 -10.92 9.87 -22.28
C ASN A 294 -9.95 8.98 -21.49
N TRP A 295 -10.47 8.09 -20.64
CA TRP A 295 -9.67 7.18 -19.83
C TRP A 295 -8.89 6.19 -20.70
N VAL A 296 -9.51 5.62 -21.73
CA VAL A 296 -8.85 4.66 -22.63
C VAL A 296 -7.80 5.35 -23.52
N THR A 297 -8.00 6.63 -23.86
CA THR A 297 -7.08 7.41 -24.68
C THR A 297 -5.80 7.76 -23.91
N ASP A 298 -5.95 8.33 -22.72
CA ASP A 298 -4.82 8.77 -21.89
C ASP A 298 -5.21 8.74 -20.39
N PRO A 299 -5.04 7.60 -19.70
CA PRO A 299 -5.35 7.49 -18.27
C PRO A 299 -4.59 8.51 -17.42
N SER A 300 -3.34 8.84 -17.77
CA SER A 300 -2.49 9.77 -17.02
C SER A 300 -3.00 11.21 -17.07
N SER A 301 -3.70 11.59 -18.15
CA SER A 301 -4.36 12.91 -18.24
C SER A 301 -5.52 13.08 -17.24
N ILE A 302 -6.13 11.98 -16.80
CA ILE A 302 -7.22 11.97 -15.82
C ILE A 302 -6.68 11.76 -14.41
N LYS A 303 -5.77 10.79 -14.26
CA LYS A 303 -5.16 10.44 -12.99
C LYS A 303 -3.66 10.27 -13.17
N ARG A 304 -2.89 11.19 -12.59
CA ARG A 304 -1.43 11.08 -12.46
C ARG A 304 -1.05 9.71 -11.89
N HIS A 305 -0.01 9.09 -12.44
CA HIS A 305 0.43 7.74 -12.05
C HIS A 305 -0.70 6.67 -12.13
N ALA A 306 -1.60 6.78 -13.11
CA ALA A 306 -2.60 5.75 -13.37
C ALA A 306 -1.93 4.37 -13.58
N LYS A 307 -2.44 3.36 -12.88
CA LYS A 307 -1.96 1.97 -13.01
C LYS A 307 -2.30 1.36 -14.37
N MET A 308 -3.38 1.83 -14.99
CA MET A 308 -3.67 1.49 -16.38
C MET A 308 -2.79 2.37 -17.28
N PRO A 309 -1.94 1.77 -18.14
CA PRO A 309 -1.12 2.54 -19.06
C PRO A 309 -1.94 3.05 -20.25
N ALA A 310 -1.41 4.05 -20.96
CA ALA A 310 -1.89 4.36 -22.30
C ALA A 310 -1.45 3.23 -23.26
N VAL A 311 -2.40 2.39 -23.65
CA VAL A 311 -2.16 1.19 -24.48
C VAL A 311 -2.18 1.47 -25.99
N PHE A 312 -2.70 2.63 -26.38
CA PHE A 312 -2.77 3.09 -27.76
C PHE A 312 -1.73 4.16 -28.05
N THR A 313 -0.96 3.96 -29.12
CA THR A 313 0.06 4.89 -29.60
C THR A 313 -0.10 5.08 -31.12
N GLY A 314 0.29 6.24 -31.64
CA GLY A 314 0.23 6.55 -33.07
C GLY A 314 -1.11 7.10 -33.55
N ALA A 315 -1.26 7.21 -34.88
CA ALA A 315 -2.36 7.92 -35.54
C ALA A 315 -3.74 7.28 -35.32
N ASP A 316 -3.82 5.96 -35.14
CA ASP A 316 -5.08 5.23 -34.94
C ASP A 316 -5.56 5.23 -33.47
N ALA A 317 -4.82 5.85 -32.55
CA ALA A 317 -5.14 5.76 -31.11
C ALA A 317 -6.55 6.24 -30.77
N ALA A 318 -6.98 7.38 -31.34
CA ALA A 318 -8.32 7.92 -31.12
C ALA A 318 -9.42 6.99 -31.69
N LYS A 319 -9.19 6.41 -32.87
CA LYS A 319 -10.11 5.47 -33.52
C LYS A 319 -10.28 4.19 -32.69
N PHE A 320 -9.18 3.66 -32.15
CA PHE A 320 -9.23 2.47 -31.31
C PHE A 320 -9.87 2.74 -29.95
N ALA A 321 -9.58 3.88 -29.32
CA ALA A 321 -10.24 4.29 -28.09
C ALA A 321 -11.77 4.42 -28.28
N ASP A 322 -12.19 5.09 -29.35
CA ASP A 322 -13.61 5.22 -29.72
C ASP A 322 -14.28 3.86 -29.97
N SER A 323 -13.63 2.97 -30.72
CA SER A 323 -14.16 1.61 -30.96
C SER A 323 -14.30 0.79 -29.68
N ILE A 324 -13.33 0.90 -28.76
CA ILE A 324 -13.40 0.26 -27.43
C ILE A 324 -14.55 0.85 -26.62
N THR A 325 -14.76 2.16 -26.63
CA THR A 325 -15.90 2.78 -25.95
C THR A 325 -17.23 2.21 -26.45
N HIS A 326 -17.44 2.15 -27.77
CA HIS A 326 -18.64 1.56 -28.34
C HIS A 326 -18.84 0.10 -27.89
N PHE A 327 -17.77 -0.70 -27.91
CA PHE A 327 -17.82 -2.08 -27.44
C PHE A 327 -18.20 -2.16 -25.95
N LEU A 328 -17.52 -1.43 -25.07
CA LEU A 328 -17.77 -1.47 -23.62
C LEU A 328 -19.17 -0.97 -23.25
N VAL A 329 -19.64 0.11 -23.87
CA VAL A 329 -21.00 0.63 -23.64
C VAL A 329 -22.06 -0.37 -24.13
N SER A 330 -21.78 -1.15 -25.18
CA SER A 330 -22.72 -2.17 -25.67
C SER A 330 -22.92 -3.36 -24.72
N LEU A 331 -21.99 -3.59 -23.77
CA LEU A 331 -22.07 -4.69 -22.80
C LEU A 331 -23.12 -4.42 -21.71
N SER A 332 -23.27 -3.15 -21.34
CA SER A 332 -24.18 -2.71 -20.28
C SER A 332 -24.79 -1.35 -20.66
N PRO A 333 -25.77 -1.33 -21.58
CA PRO A 333 -26.43 -0.10 -21.98
C PRO A 333 -27.29 0.40 -20.81
N GLY A 334 -26.86 1.46 -20.12
CA GLY A 334 -27.59 1.87 -18.92
C GLY A 334 -27.09 3.08 -18.14
N HIS A 335 -26.16 3.90 -18.66
CA HIS A 335 -25.72 5.07 -17.92
C HIS A 335 -26.83 6.14 -17.88
N THR A 336 -27.59 6.17 -16.77
CA THR A 336 -28.45 7.30 -16.42
C THR A 336 -27.63 8.31 -15.63
N VAL A 337 -27.83 9.59 -15.92
CA VAL A 337 -27.26 10.67 -15.10
C VAL A 337 -28.17 10.83 -13.89
N GLU A 338 -27.63 10.56 -12.70
CA GLU A 338 -28.28 10.82 -11.42
C GLU A 338 -27.59 12.01 -10.75
N SER A 339 -28.37 12.83 -10.07
CA SER A 339 -27.86 13.90 -9.19
C SER A 339 -27.79 13.41 -7.75
N VAL A 340 -27.03 14.11 -6.92
CA VAL A 340 -26.92 13.84 -5.49
C VAL A 340 -27.56 14.95 -4.67
N ALA A 341 -27.95 14.63 -3.43
CA ALA A 341 -28.45 15.64 -2.50
C ALA A 341 -27.32 16.60 -2.11
N THR A 342 -27.56 17.90 -2.20
CA THR A 342 -26.54 18.94 -1.93
C THR A 342 -26.81 19.71 -0.63
N GLU A 343 -27.69 19.18 0.23
CA GLU A 343 -28.04 19.82 1.50
C GLU A 343 -26.81 19.96 2.42
N PRO A 344 -26.51 21.18 2.93
CA PRO A 344 -25.27 21.45 3.67
C PRO A 344 -25.03 20.51 4.86
N LEU A 345 -26.08 20.19 5.62
CA LEU A 345 -25.97 19.31 6.78
C LEU A 345 -25.63 17.87 6.37
N GLY A 346 -26.21 17.39 5.27
CA GLY A 346 -25.93 16.06 4.72
C GLY A 346 -24.49 15.94 4.22
N LEU A 347 -24.00 16.96 3.52
CA LEU A 347 -22.61 17.04 3.06
C LEU A 347 -21.62 17.08 4.22
N ALA A 348 -21.91 17.85 5.28
CA ALA A 348 -21.08 17.90 6.48
C ALA A 348 -21.01 16.54 7.20
N LEU A 349 -22.15 15.85 7.34
CA LEU A 349 -22.19 14.50 7.92
C LEU A 349 -21.41 13.49 7.07
N ALA A 350 -21.56 13.54 5.75
CA ALA A 350 -20.87 12.66 4.83
C ALA A 350 -19.34 12.89 4.84
N GLN A 351 -18.89 14.14 4.88
CA GLN A 351 -17.48 14.49 5.05
C GLN A 351 -16.93 13.96 6.37
N LYS A 352 -17.65 14.15 7.48
CA LYS A 352 -17.25 13.60 8.78
C LYS A 352 -17.16 12.07 8.76
N THR A 353 -18.08 11.42 8.05
CA THR A 353 -18.09 9.95 7.87
C THR A 353 -16.87 9.49 7.08
N TYR A 354 -16.54 10.15 5.98
CA TYR A 354 -15.33 9.88 5.17
C TYR A 354 -14.04 9.99 6.01
N GLN A 355 -13.95 11.01 6.86
CA GLN A 355 -12.82 11.23 7.76
C GLN A 355 -12.75 10.15 8.86
N THR A 356 -13.85 9.94 9.57
CA THR A 356 -13.91 9.07 10.76
C THR A 356 -13.69 7.60 10.42
N LEU A 357 -14.23 7.13 9.29
CA LEU A 357 -14.07 5.72 8.87
C LEU A 357 -12.65 5.40 8.39
N GLY A 358 -11.81 6.42 8.13
CA GLY A 358 -10.41 6.26 7.74
C GLY A 358 -10.16 6.31 6.24
N CYS A 359 -11.12 6.77 5.41
CA CYS A 359 -10.91 6.91 3.96
C CYS A 359 -9.69 7.80 3.63
N VAL A 360 -9.46 8.80 4.50
CA VAL A 360 -8.33 9.74 4.44
C VAL A 360 -6.95 9.07 4.45
N ALA A 361 -6.82 7.86 5.00
CA ALA A 361 -5.55 7.13 5.03
C ALA A 361 -5.00 6.75 3.64
N CYS A 362 -5.90 6.61 2.67
CA CYS A 362 -5.53 6.28 1.30
C CYS A 362 -5.83 7.42 0.33
N HIS A 363 -6.91 8.16 0.58
CA HIS A 363 -7.47 9.12 -0.36
C HIS A 363 -7.25 10.59 0.00
N GLY A 364 -6.63 10.88 1.16
CA GLY A 364 -6.37 12.25 1.61
C GLY A 364 -7.58 12.91 2.25
N GLU A 365 -7.37 14.10 2.83
CA GLU A 365 -8.43 14.85 3.50
C GLU A 365 -9.52 15.30 2.54
N LYS A 366 -9.13 15.77 1.35
CA LYS A 366 -10.02 16.43 0.39
C LYS A 366 -10.04 15.68 -0.94
N PRO A 367 -11.17 15.10 -1.36
CA PRO A 367 -11.31 14.61 -2.71
C PRO A 367 -11.04 15.74 -3.72
N GLY A 368 -10.41 15.42 -4.85
CA GLY A 368 -10.03 16.42 -5.85
C GLY A 368 -8.66 17.08 -5.61
N VAL A 369 -7.96 16.76 -4.51
CA VAL A 369 -6.59 17.21 -4.26
C VAL A 369 -5.61 16.04 -4.43
N GLU A 370 -4.44 16.32 -5.00
CA GLU A 370 -3.35 15.33 -5.14
C GLU A 370 -2.45 15.33 -3.90
N ASP A 371 -3.01 15.03 -2.72
CA ASP A 371 -2.30 15.07 -1.42
C ASP A 371 -2.21 13.70 -0.72
N ALA A 372 -2.43 12.61 -1.46
CA ALA A 372 -2.57 11.27 -0.89
C ALA A 372 -1.92 10.18 -1.75
N PRO A 373 -1.67 8.97 -1.19
CA PRO A 373 -1.17 7.83 -1.96
C PRO A 373 -2.08 7.40 -3.11
N VAL A 374 -3.40 7.58 -2.96
CA VAL A 374 -4.40 7.25 -3.99
C VAL A 374 -5.40 8.39 -4.09
N PRO A 375 -5.04 9.53 -4.69
CA PRO A 375 -5.93 10.68 -4.74
C PRO A 375 -7.17 10.38 -5.56
N LEU A 376 -8.27 11.05 -5.20
CA LEU A 376 -9.56 10.95 -5.86
C LEU A 376 -9.76 12.18 -6.76
N THR A 377 -9.02 12.26 -7.86
CA THR A 377 -9.07 13.35 -8.85
C THR A 377 -9.60 12.87 -10.20
N GLY A 378 -10.24 13.76 -10.96
CA GLY A 378 -10.66 13.49 -12.34
C GLY A 378 -11.79 12.45 -12.50
N LEU A 379 -12.64 12.28 -11.49
CA LEU A 379 -13.65 11.21 -11.45
C LEU A 379 -15.06 11.65 -11.88
N ALA A 380 -15.26 12.92 -12.25
CA ALA A 380 -16.51 13.40 -12.83
C ALA A 380 -16.86 12.59 -14.09
N GLY A 381 -18.11 12.10 -14.18
CA GLY A 381 -18.55 11.26 -15.30
C GLY A 381 -18.09 9.79 -15.26
N LYS A 382 -17.28 9.39 -14.27
CA LYS A 382 -16.88 7.98 -14.06
C LYS A 382 -17.93 7.17 -13.31
N TRP A 383 -18.64 7.82 -12.42
CA TRP A 383 -19.53 7.18 -11.46
C TRP A 383 -20.90 7.84 -11.52
N ASN A 384 -21.90 7.01 -11.77
CA ASN A 384 -23.25 7.27 -11.32
C ASN A 384 -23.29 7.13 -9.77
N PRO A 385 -23.94 8.06 -9.04
CA PRO A 385 -24.15 7.99 -7.59
C PRO A 385 -24.60 6.63 -7.02
N SER A 386 -25.64 6.00 -7.57
CA SER A 386 -26.15 4.72 -7.08
C SER A 386 -25.13 3.59 -7.26
N GLU A 387 -24.45 3.58 -8.41
CA GLU A 387 -23.36 2.64 -8.73
C GLU A 387 -22.12 2.87 -7.85
N LEU A 388 -21.81 4.12 -7.49
CA LEU A 388 -20.73 4.42 -6.55
C LEU A 388 -21.08 3.89 -5.16
N SER A 389 -22.32 4.08 -4.69
CA SER A 389 -22.77 3.53 -3.42
C SER A 389 -22.67 2.00 -3.41
N ALA A 390 -23.15 1.34 -4.47
CA ALA A 390 -23.02 -0.12 -4.62
C ALA A 390 -21.55 -0.57 -4.62
N PHE A 391 -20.66 0.16 -5.31
CA PHE A 391 -19.22 -0.11 -5.29
C PHE A 391 -18.61 0.08 -3.90
N LEU A 392 -19.01 1.10 -3.13
CA LEU A 392 -18.47 1.36 -1.79
C LEU A 392 -18.87 0.27 -0.79
N LEU A 393 -20.06 -0.34 -0.94
CA LEU A 393 -20.49 -1.48 -0.13
C LEU A 393 -19.62 -2.72 -0.37
N ASP A 394 -19.38 -3.03 -1.64
CA ASP A 394 -18.62 -4.20 -2.04
C ASP A 394 -17.70 -3.90 -3.24
N PRO A 395 -16.52 -3.30 -2.99
CA PRO A 395 -15.58 -2.97 -4.05
C PRO A 395 -15.05 -4.19 -4.80
N ARG A 396 -15.05 -5.37 -4.15
CA ARG A 396 -14.47 -6.60 -4.69
C ARG A 396 -15.31 -7.18 -5.82
N LYS A 397 -16.63 -6.93 -5.86
CA LYS A 397 -17.46 -7.28 -7.02
C LYS A 397 -16.95 -6.70 -8.33
N ALA A 398 -16.53 -5.43 -8.33
CA ALA A 398 -15.99 -4.79 -9.52
C ALA A 398 -14.47 -4.96 -9.67
N ARG A 399 -13.77 -5.27 -8.57
CA ARG A 399 -12.32 -5.38 -8.50
C ARG A 399 -11.91 -6.49 -7.52
N PRO A 400 -11.98 -7.77 -7.90
CA PRO A 400 -11.72 -8.89 -6.99
C PRO A 400 -10.34 -8.79 -6.31
N GLU A 401 -9.30 -8.54 -7.09
CA GLU A 401 -7.93 -8.30 -6.59
C GLU A 401 -7.64 -6.78 -6.45
N GLY A 402 -8.65 -5.97 -6.16
CA GLY A 402 -8.58 -4.50 -6.07
C GLY A 402 -8.00 -3.95 -4.77
N ARG A 403 -7.42 -2.74 -4.79
CA ARG A 403 -6.85 -2.10 -3.58
C ARG A 403 -7.89 -1.46 -2.69
N MET A 404 -9.09 -1.20 -3.23
CA MET A 404 -10.16 -0.62 -2.43
C MET A 404 -10.77 -1.76 -1.61
N PRO A 405 -10.58 -1.77 -0.28
CA PRO A 405 -11.15 -2.79 0.58
C PRO A 405 -12.62 -2.49 0.83
N SER A 406 -13.38 -3.49 1.27
CA SER A 406 -14.62 -3.18 1.98
C SER A 406 -14.27 -2.58 3.35
N LEU A 407 -14.97 -1.50 3.73
CA LEU A 407 -14.93 -0.95 5.08
C LEU A 407 -16.15 -1.38 5.90
N ASN A 408 -16.87 -2.43 5.46
CA ASN A 408 -18.10 -2.92 6.07
C ASN A 408 -19.12 -1.79 6.26
N LEU A 409 -19.32 -1.00 5.20
CA LEU A 409 -20.25 0.12 5.21
C LEU A 409 -21.69 -0.39 5.28
N THR A 410 -22.53 0.34 6.00
CA THR A 410 -23.97 0.21 5.84
C THR A 410 -24.42 0.90 4.55
N ARG A 411 -25.63 0.56 4.06
CA ARG A 411 -26.20 1.22 2.87
C ARG A 411 -26.26 2.74 3.03
N GLN A 412 -26.67 3.21 4.20
CA GLN A 412 -26.78 4.64 4.50
C GLN A 412 -25.41 5.33 4.47
N GLU A 413 -24.37 4.71 5.03
CA GLU A 413 -23.01 5.25 4.98
C GLU A 413 -22.50 5.32 3.54
N ALA A 414 -22.72 4.28 2.74
CA ALA A 414 -22.33 4.26 1.34
C ALA A 414 -23.02 5.37 0.51
N ASP A 415 -24.29 5.65 0.79
CA ASP A 415 -25.05 6.73 0.12
C ASP A 415 -24.56 8.12 0.48
N LEU A 416 -24.30 8.35 1.76
CA LEU A 416 -23.73 9.59 2.25
C LEU A 416 -22.35 9.82 1.62
N LEU A 417 -21.49 8.80 1.62
CA LEU A 417 -20.16 8.88 1.02
C LEU A 417 -20.23 9.11 -0.50
N ALA A 418 -21.09 8.39 -1.21
CA ALA A 418 -21.28 8.60 -2.65
C ALA A 418 -21.70 10.04 -2.96
N THR A 419 -22.63 10.60 -2.16
CA THR A 419 -23.04 12.01 -2.24
C THR A 419 -21.86 12.96 -2.08
N HIS A 420 -21.09 12.83 -1.00
CA HIS A 420 -19.93 13.70 -0.75
C HIS A 420 -18.88 13.63 -1.86
N LEU A 421 -18.57 12.42 -2.33
CA LEU A 421 -17.55 12.20 -3.34
C LEU A 421 -17.97 12.78 -4.70
N VAL A 422 -19.20 12.53 -5.15
CA VAL A 422 -19.71 13.08 -6.41
C VAL A 422 -19.79 14.60 -6.35
N SER A 423 -20.29 15.17 -5.25
CA SER A 423 -20.33 16.63 -5.08
C SER A 423 -18.93 17.26 -5.09
N SER A 424 -17.90 16.54 -4.63
CA SER A 424 -16.52 17.06 -4.58
C SER A 424 -15.82 17.09 -5.93
N TRP A 425 -16.16 16.18 -6.85
CA TRP A 425 -15.55 16.14 -8.20
C TRP A 425 -16.35 16.94 -9.24
N GLY A 426 -17.56 17.34 -8.89
CA GLY A 426 -18.55 17.87 -9.82
C GLY A 426 -19.38 16.75 -10.45
N GLU A 427 -20.67 17.04 -10.66
CA GLU A 427 -21.58 16.11 -11.32
C GLU A 427 -21.15 15.86 -12.77
N ALA A 428 -21.44 14.65 -13.26
CA ALA A 428 -21.33 14.35 -14.67
C ALA A 428 -22.27 15.30 -15.44
N LYS A 429 -21.72 16.12 -16.34
CA LYS A 429 -22.57 16.90 -17.23
C LYS A 429 -23.36 15.93 -18.11
N ALA A 430 -24.68 16.08 -18.12
CA ALA A 430 -25.51 15.34 -19.06
C ALA A 430 -25.00 15.60 -20.48
N PRO A 431 -24.72 14.55 -21.28
CA PRO A 431 -24.26 14.74 -22.64
C PRO A 431 -25.36 15.44 -23.44
N ALA A 432 -24.98 16.31 -24.37
CA ALA A 432 -25.92 17.07 -25.20
C ALA A 432 -26.81 16.16 -26.07
N ALA A 433 -26.38 14.92 -26.34
CA ALA A 433 -27.16 13.87 -26.98
C ALA A 433 -26.83 12.49 -26.37
N PRO A 434 -27.78 11.54 -26.35
CA PRO A 434 -27.52 10.16 -25.93
C PRO A 434 -26.43 9.51 -26.80
N PHE A 435 -25.55 8.73 -26.19
CA PHE A 435 -24.55 7.96 -26.93
C PHE A 435 -25.22 6.83 -27.72
N VAL A 436 -25.10 6.87 -29.04
CA VAL A 436 -25.68 5.85 -29.94
C VAL A 436 -24.60 4.81 -30.27
N VAL A 437 -24.86 3.54 -29.94
CA VAL A 437 -23.92 2.45 -30.20
C VAL A 437 -23.87 2.11 -31.70
N ASP A 438 -22.68 2.25 -32.30
CA ASP A 438 -22.38 1.80 -33.67
C ASP A 438 -21.85 0.36 -33.67
N GLN A 439 -22.59 -0.55 -34.31
CA GLN A 439 -22.26 -1.98 -34.34
C GLN A 439 -20.96 -2.30 -35.10
N ASN A 440 -20.57 -1.51 -36.09
CA ASN A 440 -19.30 -1.71 -36.79
C ASN A 440 -18.12 -1.42 -35.85
N LYS A 441 -18.26 -0.38 -35.02
CA LYS A 441 -17.29 -0.02 -34.00
C LYS A 441 -17.28 -1.02 -32.83
N VAL A 442 -18.42 -1.59 -32.47
CA VAL A 442 -18.49 -2.70 -31.49
C VAL A 442 -17.67 -3.89 -31.97
N GLN A 443 -17.82 -4.29 -33.24
CA GLN A 443 -17.06 -5.40 -33.81
C GLN A 443 -15.55 -5.11 -33.81
N MET A 444 -15.15 -3.89 -34.23
CA MET A 444 -13.75 -3.45 -34.17
C MET A 444 -13.23 -3.41 -32.74
N GLY A 445 -14.00 -2.86 -31.80
CA GLY A 445 -13.67 -2.78 -30.38
C GLY A 445 -13.42 -4.15 -29.76
N LYS A 446 -14.24 -5.17 -30.10
CA LYS A 446 -14.01 -6.55 -29.65
C LYS A 446 -12.66 -7.10 -30.13
N MET A 447 -12.28 -6.83 -31.38
CA MET A 447 -10.96 -7.24 -31.91
C MET A 447 -9.81 -6.50 -31.21
N VAL A 448 -9.95 -5.19 -31.03
CA VAL A 448 -8.96 -4.36 -30.33
C VAL A 448 -8.81 -4.79 -28.87
N PHE A 449 -9.90 -5.16 -28.20
CA PHE A 449 -9.89 -5.64 -26.82
C PHE A 449 -9.00 -6.87 -26.67
N ALA A 450 -9.16 -7.87 -27.56
CA ALA A 450 -8.32 -9.07 -27.57
C ALA A 450 -6.83 -8.74 -27.77
N MET A 451 -6.52 -7.71 -28.57
CA MET A 451 -5.13 -7.31 -28.84
C MET A 451 -4.49 -6.50 -27.71
N LYS A 452 -5.24 -5.61 -27.05
CA LYS A 452 -4.67 -4.55 -26.18
C LYS A 452 -5.17 -4.53 -24.74
N CYS A 453 -6.28 -5.19 -24.44
CA CYS A 453 -6.94 -5.12 -23.12
C CYS A 453 -6.97 -6.48 -22.42
N ALA A 454 -7.17 -7.56 -23.17
CA ALA A 454 -7.39 -8.91 -22.68
C ALA A 454 -6.17 -9.55 -21.97
N SER A 455 -5.00 -8.92 -22.02
CA SER A 455 -3.87 -9.36 -21.18
C SER A 455 -4.13 -9.09 -19.71
N CYS A 456 -4.82 -7.99 -19.38
CA CYS A 456 -5.04 -7.57 -17.99
C CYS A 456 -6.51 -7.69 -17.58
N HIS A 457 -7.44 -7.37 -18.49
CA HIS A 457 -8.88 -7.41 -18.23
C HIS A 457 -9.48 -8.72 -18.72
N THR A 458 -10.18 -9.40 -17.83
CA THR A 458 -11.01 -10.55 -18.20
C THR A 458 -12.38 -10.05 -18.67
N LEU A 459 -12.90 -10.62 -19.75
CA LEU A 459 -14.24 -10.33 -20.25
C LEU A 459 -14.82 -11.57 -20.92
N SER A 460 -16.11 -11.85 -20.68
CA SER A 460 -16.80 -12.96 -21.34
C SER A 460 -16.81 -12.82 -22.87
N ASP A 461 -16.70 -13.94 -23.58
CA ASP A 461 -16.84 -13.98 -25.05
C ASP A 461 -18.30 -14.09 -25.52
N GLY A 462 -19.25 -14.23 -24.58
CA GLY A 462 -20.68 -14.45 -24.81
C GLY A 462 -21.07 -15.91 -25.08
N LYS A 463 -20.12 -16.84 -24.98
CA LYS A 463 -20.28 -18.28 -25.29
C LYS A 463 -19.81 -19.17 -24.14
N GLY A 464 -19.73 -18.62 -22.93
CA GLY A 464 -19.22 -19.33 -21.75
C GLY A 464 -17.69 -19.37 -21.64
N GLY A 465 -16.97 -18.68 -22.53
CA GLY A 465 -15.53 -18.47 -22.45
C GLY A 465 -15.16 -17.04 -22.09
N VAL A 466 -13.86 -16.74 -22.13
CA VAL A 466 -13.31 -15.39 -21.96
C VAL A 466 -12.50 -15.00 -23.19
N ILE A 467 -12.53 -13.72 -23.56
CA ILE A 467 -11.77 -13.19 -24.68
C ILE A 467 -10.28 -13.36 -24.38
N GLN A 468 -9.60 -14.16 -25.20
CA GLN A 468 -8.18 -14.44 -25.04
C GLN A 468 -7.32 -13.31 -25.58
N SER A 469 -6.23 -13.00 -24.85
CA SER A 469 -5.22 -12.07 -25.33
C SER A 469 -4.48 -12.62 -26.54
N THR A 470 -4.35 -11.81 -27.59
CA THR A 470 -3.50 -12.10 -28.75
C THR A 470 -2.15 -11.39 -28.68
N SER A 471 -1.91 -10.62 -27.61
CA SER A 471 -0.63 -9.94 -27.39
C SER A 471 0.50 -10.93 -27.15
N LYS A 472 1.63 -10.72 -27.83
CA LYS A 472 2.88 -11.44 -27.61
C LYS A 472 3.85 -10.52 -26.87
N ALA A 473 4.40 -11.01 -25.76
CA ALA A 473 5.41 -10.32 -24.99
C ALA A 473 6.54 -11.28 -24.64
N ARG A 474 7.75 -10.73 -24.47
CA ARG A 474 8.90 -11.49 -24.00
C ARG A 474 8.70 -11.89 -22.54
N SER A 475 9.21 -13.05 -22.14
CA SER A 475 9.30 -13.42 -20.73
C SER A 475 10.01 -12.33 -19.93
N LEU A 476 9.68 -12.18 -18.65
CA LEU A 476 10.40 -11.27 -17.75
C LEU A 476 11.91 -11.55 -17.78
N MET A 477 12.28 -12.83 -17.98
CA MET A 477 13.66 -13.30 -18.03
C MET A 477 14.45 -12.75 -19.23
N ASP A 478 13.77 -12.32 -20.29
CA ASP A 478 14.39 -11.86 -21.54
C ASP A 478 14.34 -10.34 -21.72
N LEU A 479 13.86 -9.59 -20.71
CA LEU A 479 13.74 -8.13 -20.79
C LEU A 479 15.10 -7.43 -20.66
N GLY A 480 15.38 -6.51 -21.57
CA GLY A 480 16.50 -5.56 -21.45
C GLY A 480 16.03 -4.22 -20.86
N SER A 481 16.84 -3.18 -20.98
CA SER A 481 16.54 -1.81 -20.53
C SER A 481 15.65 -1.00 -21.51
N GLY A 482 15.03 -1.64 -22.50
CA GLY A 482 14.18 -0.99 -23.50
C GLY A 482 12.68 -0.98 -23.13
N GLY A 483 11.85 -0.39 -23.99
CA GLY A 483 10.39 -0.35 -23.79
C GLY A 483 10.00 0.50 -22.56
N CYS A 484 9.08 0.01 -21.74
CA CYS A 484 8.52 0.75 -20.59
C CYS A 484 9.56 1.18 -19.53
N LEU A 485 10.74 0.54 -19.52
CA LEU A 485 11.85 0.88 -18.60
C LEU A 485 12.71 2.04 -19.11
N ASN A 486 12.56 2.46 -20.36
CA ASN A 486 13.27 3.60 -20.93
C ASN A 486 12.32 4.79 -21.09
N ALA A 487 12.65 5.91 -20.43
CA ALA A 487 11.85 7.14 -20.46
C ALA A 487 11.62 7.70 -21.89
N ASN A 488 12.52 7.40 -22.82
CA ASN A 488 12.49 7.91 -24.20
C ASN A 488 12.06 6.85 -25.23
N ALA A 489 11.61 5.68 -24.80
CA ALA A 489 11.22 4.63 -25.74
C ALA A 489 9.90 4.98 -26.45
N GLY A 490 9.98 5.24 -27.76
CA GLY A 490 8.83 5.18 -28.67
C GLY A 490 8.47 3.74 -29.04
N GLY A 491 7.25 3.52 -29.51
CA GLY A 491 6.83 2.23 -30.09
C GLY A 491 5.43 1.77 -29.70
N SER A 492 5.21 0.46 -29.82
CA SER A 492 3.92 -0.22 -29.58
C SER A 492 3.71 -0.67 -28.12
N ALA A 493 4.70 -0.44 -27.26
CA ALA A 493 4.62 -0.75 -25.83
C ALA A 493 3.63 0.18 -25.12
N PRO A 494 2.90 -0.31 -24.11
CA PRO A 494 2.07 0.55 -23.26
C PRO A 494 2.90 1.64 -22.58
N ARG A 495 2.39 2.87 -22.53
CA ARG A 495 3.06 3.97 -21.82
C ARG A 495 2.53 4.12 -20.41
N TYR A 496 3.42 3.98 -19.44
CA TYR A 496 3.17 4.26 -18.03
C TYR A 496 3.78 5.61 -17.64
N ASP A 497 3.12 6.34 -16.75
CA ASP A 497 3.62 7.57 -16.14
C ASP A 497 4.55 7.27 -14.95
N LEU A 498 5.69 6.65 -15.26
CA LEU A 498 6.71 6.24 -14.28
C LEU A 498 7.70 7.37 -14.03
N VAL A 499 7.98 7.65 -12.76
CA VAL A 499 9.11 8.50 -12.38
C VAL A 499 10.42 7.70 -12.40
N GLU A 500 11.56 8.38 -12.37
CA GLU A 500 12.88 7.72 -12.44
C GLU A 500 13.09 6.70 -11.31
N SER A 501 12.62 7.03 -10.11
CA SER A 501 12.70 6.12 -8.96
C SER A 501 11.91 4.82 -9.17
N ASP A 502 10.76 4.86 -9.87
CA ASP A 502 9.99 3.65 -10.20
C ASP A 502 10.73 2.79 -11.22
N ARG A 503 11.32 3.42 -12.25
CA ARG A 503 12.11 2.70 -13.27
C ARG A 503 13.33 2.01 -12.66
N ALA A 504 14.03 2.70 -11.75
CA ALA A 504 15.17 2.15 -11.03
C ALA A 504 14.78 0.92 -10.18
N ALA A 505 13.67 1.01 -9.44
CA ALA A 505 13.17 -0.10 -8.64
C ALA A 505 12.72 -1.30 -9.49
N LEU A 506 11.95 -1.04 -10.57
CA LEU A 506 11.55 -2.08 -11.53
C LEU A 506 12.77 -2.78 -12.15
N THR A 507 13.77 -2.03 -12.58
CA THR A 507 15.01 -2.57 -13.16
C THR A 507 15.78 -3.43 -12.16
N SER A 508 15.87 -2.98 -10.91
CA SER A 508 16.52 -3.71 -9.81
C SER A 508 15.79 -5.03 -9.52
N ALA A 509 14.46 -5.00 -9.44
CA ALA A 509 13.64 -6.18 -9.22
C ALA A 509 13.76 -7.20 -10.36
N ILE A 510 13.67 -6.76 -11.62
CA ILE A 510 13.83 -7.64 -12.79
C ILE A 510 15.22 -8.30 -12.78
N THR A 511 16.27 -7.53 -12.51
CA THR A 511 17.64 -8.04 -12.43
C THR A 511 17.79 -9.07 -11.31
N ALA A 512 17.22 -8.80 -10.14
CA ALA A 512 17.25 -9.72 -9.00
C ALA A 512 16.50 -11.03 -9.31
N ILE A 513 15.28 -10.94 -9.84
CA ILE A 513 14.46 -12.11 -10.21
C ILE A 513 15.17 -12.99 -11.24
N LYS A 514 15.78 -12.39 -12.27
CA LYS A 514 16.60 -13.12 -13.24
C LYS A 514 17.73 -13.88 -12.56
N LYS A 515 18.49 -13.22 -11.69
CA LYS A 515 19.58 -13.86 -10.92
C LYS A 515 19.08 -15.03 -10.08
N TRP A 516 17.91 -14.88 -9.46
CA TRP A 516 17.31 -15.94 -8.63
C TRP A 516 16.95 -17.18 -9.46
N ALA A 517 16.31 -16.97 -10.61
CA ALA A 517 15.85 -18.02 -11.50
C ALA A 517 16.97 -18.72 -12.29
N THR A 518 18.15 -18.11 -12.43
CA THR A 518 19.22 -18.60 -13.36
C THR A 518 20.42 -19.30 -12.71
N GLY A 519 20.46 -19.50 -11.39
CA GLY A 519 21.51 -20.34 -10.76
C GLY A 519 20.97 -21.69 -10.26
N ALA A 520 21.68 -22.82 -10.30
CA ALA A 520 23.10 -23.04 -10.55
C ALA A 520 23.30 -24.30 -11.42
N GLY A 521 24.09 -24.17 -12.50
CA GLY A 521 24.56 -25.29 -13.32
C GLY A 521 23.79 -25.50 -14.64
N ALA A 522 24.52 -25.41 -15.75
CA ALA A 522 24.22 -25.97 -17.07
C ALA A 522 22.73 -26.26 -17.39
N GLY A 523 22.00 -25.25 -17.88
CA GLY A 523 20.84 -25.48 -18.73
C GLY A 523 19.53 -25.94 -18.07
N LYS A 524 19.36 -25.82 -16.74
CA LYS A 524 18.06 -26.00 -16.08
C LYS A 524 17.68 -24.78 -15.23
N ALA A 525 16.43 -24.32 -15.35
CA ALA A 525 15.89 -23.24 -14.53
C ALA A 525 16.01 -23.58 -13.04
N GLY A 526 16.49 -22.66 -12.22
CA GLY A 526 16.50 -22.81 -10.77
C GLY A 526 15.06 -22.84 -10.25
N VAL A 527 14.70 -23.85 -9.47
CA VAL A 527 13.37 -23.96 -8.85
C VAL A 527 13.28 -22.94 -7.72
N LEU A 528 12.32 -22.01 -7.81
CA LEU A 528 11.99 -21.09 -6.72
C LEU A 528 11.31 -21.87 -5.59
N ALA A 529 11.52 -21.44 -4.34
CA ALA A 529 10.93 -22.03 -3.16
C ALA A 529 9.70 -21.24 -2.69
N ALA A 530 8.76 -21.93 -2.05
CA ALA A 530 7.63 -21.27 -1.40
C ALA A 530 8.13 -20.45 -0.21
N ALA A 531 7.94 -19.12 -0.25
CA ALA A 531 8.45 -18.20 0.76
C ALA A 531 7.33 -17.35 1.38
N PRO A 532 6.55 -17.91 2.34
CA PRO A 532 5.37 -17.23 2.87
C PRO A 532 5.69 -15.93 3.62
N MET A 533 6.83 -15.85 4.32
CA MET A 533 7.27 -14.63 5.00
C MET A 533 7.53 -13.48 4.02
N ASP A 534 8.28 -13.78 2.96
CA ASP A 534 8.60 -12.85 1.90
C ASP A 534 7.31 -12.37 1.20
N LYS A 535 6.39 -13.30 0.90
CA LYS A 535 5.07 -12.98 0.36
C LYS A 535 4.24 -12.09 1.30
N ALA A 536 4.28 -12.33 2.61
CA ALA A 536 3.59 -11.52 3.61
C ALA A 536 4.14 -10.09 3.68
N HIS A 537 5.46 -9.93 3.64
CA HIS A 537 6.10 -8.60 3.58
C HIS A 537 5.67 -7.82 2.33
N LEU A 538 5.72 -8.45 1.15
CA LEU A 538 5.24 -7.83 -0.08
C LEU A 538 3.76 -7.47 -0.03
N THR A 539 2.94 -8.31 0.61
CA THR A 539 1.49 -8.10 0.71
C THR A 539 1.15 -6.92 1.61
N ILE A 540 1.84 -6.78 2.75
CA ILE A 540 1.73 -5.62 3.66
C ILE A 540 2.02 -4.31 2.91
N ASP A 541 3.04 -4.30 2.06
CA ASP A 541 3.41 -3.13 1.26
C ASP A 541 2.43 -2.89 0.11
N ALA A 542 2.01 -3.95 -0.60
CA ALA A 542 1.06 -3.87 -1.71
C ALA A 542 -0.33 -3.38 -1.28
N LEU A 543 -0.77 -3.73 -0.07
CA LEU A 543 -2.05 -3.30 0.50
C LEU A 543 -1.95 -2.02 1.35
N SER A 544 -0.76 -1.42 1.44
CA SER A 544 -0.53 -0.16 2.13
C SER A 544 -0.95 -0.17 3.61
N CYS A 545 -0.79 -1.31 4.29
CA CYS A 545 -1.12 -1.45 5.72
C CYS A 545 -0.37 -0.42 6.59
N ARG A 546 0.81 0.01 6.13
CA ARG A 546 1.67 1.02 6.77
C ARG A 546 1.11 2.45 6.76
N ASN A 547 0.04 2.73 6.00
CA ASN A 547 -0.62 4.06 6.04
C ASN A 547 -1.37 4.29 7.35
N CYS A 548 -1.79 3.21 8.01
CA CYS A 548 -2.53 3.25 9.26
C CYS A 548 -1.70 2.69 10.42
N HIS A 549 -1.03 1.57 10.18
CA HIS A 549 -0.30 0.84 11.20
C HIS A 549 1.19 1.21 11.19
N VAL A 550 1.77 1.32 12.38
CA VAL A 550 3.22 1.15 12.52
C VAL A 550 3.51 -0.35 12.45
N VAL A 551 4.12 -0.79 11.35
CA VAL A 551 4.51 -2.18 11.11
C VAL A 551 6.01 -2.28 11.25
N HIS A 552 6.45 -3.02 12.28
CA HIS A 552 7.88 -3.21 12.58
C HIS A 552 8.70 -1.91 12.70
N GLY A 553 8.08 -0.85 13.23
CA GLY A 553 8.72 0.45 13.42
C GLY A 553 8.63 1.39 12.21
N SER A 554 8.02 0.96 11.09
CA SER A 554 7.80 1.80 9.91
C SER A 554 6.31 2.04 9.63
N GLY A 555 5.97 3.20 9.08
CA GLY A 555 4.59 3.60 8.80
C GLY A 555 3.92 4.31 9.98
N GLY A 556 2.59 4.24 10.00
CA GLY A 556 1.73 4.99 10.91
C GLY A 556 1.01 6.13 10.19
N LEU A 557 0.10 6.77 10.92
CA LEU A 557 -0.70 7.88 10.40
C LEU A 557 0.19 9.09 10.11
N ALA A 558 -0.02 9.69 8.93
CA ALA A 558 0.62 10.96 8.63
C ALA A 558 0.04 12.07 9.54
N PRO A 559 0.86 13.03 10.02
CA PRO A 559 0.40 14.08 10.92
C PRO A 559 -0.81 14.86 10.40
N ALA A 560 -0.89 15.06 9.07
CA ALA A 560 -1.98 15.79 8.42
C ALA A 560 -3.37 15.12 8.59
N ILE A 561 -3.41 13.79 8.71
CA ILE A 561 -4.66 13.02 8.78
C ILE A 561 -4.93 12.44 10.17
N ASP A 562 -3.94 12.43 11.05
CA ASP A 562 -4.03 11.82 12.39
C ASP A 562 -5.23 12.35 13.20
N LYS A 563 -5.49 13.66 13.11
CA LYS A 563 -6.64 14.34 13.73
C LYS A 563 -8.02 13.75 13.37
N PHE A 564 -8.13 13.00 12.27
CA PHE A 564 -9.38 12.38 11.82
C PHE A 564 -9.61 10.99 12.42
N PHE A 565 -8.59 10.40 13.04
CA PHE A 565 -8.69 9.14 13.74
C PHE A 565 -9.15 9.40 15.17
N THR A 566 -10.42 9.11 15.42
CA THR A 566 -11.15 9.42 16.65
C THR A 566 -11.88 8.20 17.19
N THR A 567 -12.39 8.31 18.41
CA THR A 567 -13.32 7.33 18.98
C THR A 567 -14.78 7.72 18.67
N LEU A 568 -15.65 6.72 18.67
CA LEU A 568 -17.09 6.87 18.53
C LEU A 568 -17.70 7.14 19.91
N GLY A 569 -18.54 8.17 20.00
CA GLY A 569 -19.20 8.57 21.24
C GLY A 569 -18.25 9.29 22.21
N GLU A 570 -18.55 9.21 23.51
CA GLU A 570 -17.78 9.86 24.59
C GLU A 570 -16.65 8.98 25.16
N ALA A 571 -16.34 7.85 24.51
CA ALA A 571 -15.30 6.95 24.97
C ALA A 571 -13.91 7.55 24.67
N ASP A 572 -13.35 8.31 25.62
CA ASP A 572 -11.95 8.74 25.56
C ASP A 572 -11.07 7.67 26.22
N MET A 573 -10.36 6.92 25.37
CA MET A 573 -9.40 5.88 25.77
C MET A 573 -7.96 6.33 25.46
N GLY A 574 -7.74 7.64 25.32
CA GLY A 574 -6.46 8.21 24.91
C GLY A 574 -6.05 7.88 23.47
N GLU A 575 -4.77 8.09 23.18
CA GLU A 575 -4.15 7.86 21.87
C GLU A 575 -4.36 6.43 21.36
N GLU A 576 -4.17 5.44 22.23
CA GLU A 576 -4.38 4.04 21.90
C GLU A 576 -5.84 3.72 21.58
N GLY A 577 -6.78 4.51 22.09
CA GLY A 577 -8.20 4.36 21.81
C GLY A 577 -8.59 4.70 20.38
N ARG A 578 -7.94 5.72 19.80
CA ARG A 578 -8.33 6.35 18.54
C ARG A 578 -7.54 5.84 17.32
N VAL A 579 -6.27 5.46 17.49
CA VAL A 579 -5.40 5.05 16.37
C VAL A 579 -5.32 3.53 16.19
N PRO A 580 -5.20 3.03 14.95
CA PRO A 580 -4.97 1.61 14.69
C PRO A 580 -3.73 1.09 15.45
N PRO A 581 -3.78 -0.16 15.97
CA PRO A 581 -2.72 -0.67 16.83
C PRO A 581 -1.40 -0.84 16.06
N ARG A 582 -0.28 -0.75 16.78
CA ARG A 582 1.03 -1.12 16.23
C ARG A 582 1.07 -2.63 15.94
N LEU A 583 1.58 -3.01 14.77
CA LEU A 583 1.69 -4.41 14.35
C LEU A 583 3.11 -4.97 14.57
N ASN A 584 3.76 -4.53 15.65
CA ASN A 584 5.04 -5.10 16.08
C ASN A 584 4.82 -6.39 16.88
N GLY A 585 5.51 -7.47 16.49
CA GLY A 585 5.42 -8.77 17.16
C GLY A 585 4.00 -9.33 17.21
N THR A 586 3.20 -9.16 16.16
CA THR A 586 1.81 -9.65 16.12
C THR A 586 1.73 -11.15 16.41
N GLY A 587 2.67 -11.94 15.88
CA GLY A 587 2.76 -13.38 16.13
C GLY A 587 3.05 -13.79 17.58
N THR A 588 3.43 -12.86 18.46
CA THR A 588 3.56 -13.13 19.90
C THR A 588 2.34 -12.69 20.71
N LYS A 589 1.49 -11.84 20.12
CA LYS A 589 0.35 -11.20 20.78
C LYS A 589 -0.99 -11.81 20.39
N LEU A 590 -1.10 -12.31 19.16
CA LEU A 590 -2.36 -12.75 18.55
C LEU A 590 -2.29 -14.23 18.16
N THR A 591 -3.44 -14.90 18.18
CA THR A 591 -3.60 -16.23 17.60
C THR A 591 -3.90 -16.11 16.11
N THR A 592 -3.57 -17.14 15.32
CA THR A 592 -3.93 -17.21 13.90
C THR A 592 -5.44 -17.10 13.70
N SER A 593 -6.23 -17.80 14.52
CA SER A 593 -7.70 -17.71 14.50
C SER A 593 -8.20 -16.27 14.65
N TRP A 594 -7.66 -15.50 15.59
CA TRP A 594 -8.07 -14.11 15.74
C TRP A 594 -7.60 -13.23 14.58
N MET A 595 -6.42 -13.51 14.00
CA MET A 595 -5.95 -12.80 12.82
C MET A 595 -6.85 -13.05 11.60
N HIS A 596 -7.35 -14.27 11.39
CA HIS A 596 -8.37 -14.54 10.38
C HIS A 596 -9.64 -13.72 10.62
N ASP A 597 -10.15 -13.69 11.85
CA ASP A 597 -11.35 -12.91 12.16
C ASP A 597 -11.16 -11.42 11.83
N VAL A 598 -10.00 -10.84 12.14
CA VAL A 598 -9.69 -9.43 11.85
C VAL A 598 -9.58 -9.16 10.34
N PHE A 599 -8.92 -10.05 9.59
CA PHE A 599 -8.61 -9.84 8.17
C PHE A 599 -9.76 -10.20 7.22
N GLU A 600 -10.59 -11.19 7.58
CA GLU A 600 -11.58 -11.80 6.69
C GLU A 600 -13.02 -11.60 7.19
N HIS A 601 -13.23 -11.48 8.50
CA HIS A 601 -14.56 -11.48 9.12
C HIS A 601 -14.89 -10.18 9.87
N ALA A 602 -14.15 -9.10 9.60
CA ALA A 602 -14.35 -7.81 10.24
C ALA A 602 -14.32 -7.83 11.78
N GLY A 603 -13.54 -8.74 12.38
CA GLY A 603 -13.38 -8.87 13.82
C GLY A 603 -12.85 -7.58 14.46
N ARG A 604 -13.53 -7.10 15.52
CA ARG A 604 -13.17 -5.85 16.21
C ARG A 604 -13.00 -6.07 17.71
N ALA A 605 -11.77 -5.90 18.21
CA ALA A 605 -11.52 -5.81 19.64
C ALA A 605 -11.85 -4.42 20.22
N ARG A 606 -11.94 -3.38 19.36
CA ARG A 606 -12.15 -1.97 19.75
C ARG A 606 -13.37 -1.40 19.01
N PRO A 607 -14.60 -1.73 19.43
CA PRO A 607 -15.81 -1.30 18.71
C PRO A 607 -15.99 0.23 18.71
N TYR A 608 -15.42 0.91 19.70
CA TYR A 608 -15.42 2.37 19.85
C TYR A 608 -14.42 3.10 18.95
N MET A 609 -13.52 2.42 18.22
CA MET A 609 -12.64 3.10 17.26
C MET A 609 -13.46 3.56 16.06
N GLY A 610 -13.31 4.81 15.62
CA GLY A 610 -14.03 5.34 14.44
C GLY A 610 -13.56 4.66 13.15
N ALA A 611 -12.24 4.53 13.00
CA ALA A 611 -11.65 3.88 11.85
C ALA A 611 -12.01 2.38 11.79
N ARG A 612 -12.21 1.86 10.58
CA ARG A 612 -12.50 0.44 10.32
C ARG A 612 -11.31 -0.23 9.66
N MET A 613 -10.98 -1.43 10.11
CA MET A 613 -9.93 -2.24 9.48
C MET A 613 -10.39 -2.67 8.08
N PRO A 614 -9.66 -2.31 7.02
CA PRO A 614 -9.90 -2.78 5.66
C PRO A 614 -10.10 -4.29 5.53
N GLN A 615 -11.16 -4.70 4.83
CA GLN A 615 -11.39 -6.09 4.43
C GLN A 615 -10.98 -6.31 2.98
N PHE A 616 -9.77 -6.81 2.80
CA PHE A 616 -9.17 -7.06 1.48
C PHE A 616 -9.56 -8.40 0.86
N GLY A 617 -10.15 -9.32 1.62
CA GLY A 617 -10.61 -10.62 1.12
C GLY A 617 -9.57 -11.73 1.29
N GLU A 618 -10.07 -12.95 1.46
CA GLU A 618 -9.27 -14.15 1.72
C GLU A 618 -8.18 -14.35 0.65
N GLU A 619 -8.51 -14.06 -0.61
CA GLU A 619 -7.59 -14.15 -1.75
C GLU A 619 -6.35 -13.26 -1.62
N ASN A 620 -6.47 -12.14 -0.88
CA ASN A 620 -5.41 -11.15 -0.71
C ASN A 620 -4.70 -11.27 0.65
N VAL A 621 -5.42 -11.62 1.72
CA VAL A 621 -4.89 -11.58 3.10
C VAL A 621 -4.98 -12.90 3.86
N GLY A 622 -5.61 -13.93 3.32
CA GLY A 622 -5.86 -15.19 4.06
C GLY A 622 -4.61 -16.00 4.40
N MET A 623 -3.48 -15.72 3.76
CA MET A 623 -2.18 -16.30 4.11
C MET A 623 -1.41 -15.52 5.19
N LEU A 624 -1.84 -14.29 5.51
CA LEU A 624 -1.14 -13.44 6.47
C LEU A 624 -1.18 -13.99 7.91
N PRO A 625 -2.29 -14.55 8.43
CA PRO A 625 -2.32 -15.11 9.78
C PRO A 625 -1.16 -16.08 10.05
N GLU A 626 -0.97 -17.09 9.22
CA GLU A 626 0.12 -18.07 9.35
C GLU A 626 1.49 -17.44 9.12
N ALA A 627 1.60 -16.56 8.12
CA ALA A 627 2.86 -15.93 7.77
C ALA A 627 3.33 -14.88 8.80
N LEU A 628 2.41 -14.32 9.61
CA LEU A 628 2.70 -13.35 10.66
C LEU A 628 2.77 -13.99 12.06
N ALA A 629 2.30 -15.22 12.25
CA ALA A 629 2.32 -15.95 13.53
C ALA A 629 3.72 -16.41 13.99
N GLN A 630 4.77 -15.90 13.37
CA GLN A 630 6.15 -16.41 13.46
C GLN A 630 6.92 -15.85 14.65
#